data_AF-A0AAV7VMJ3-F1
#
_entry.id   AF-A0AAV7VMJ3-F1
#
_cell.length_a   1.000
_cell.length_b   1.000
_cell.length_c   1.000
_cell.angle_alpha   90.00
_cell.angle_beta   90.00
_cell.angle_gamma   90.00
#
_symmetry.space_group_name_H-M   'P 1'
#
loop_
_entity.id
_entity.type
_entity.pdbx_description
1 polymer ?
#
loop_
_entity_poly.entity_id
_entity_poly.type
_entity_poly.pdbx_seq_one_letter_code
_entity_poly.pdbx_strand_id
1 'polypeptide(L)' 'CKYDTIALLNHLGKNGHKVSPRKLQYCQKEVKYLGHLIEKGSRRISKERITAVLQMNPPITKRDV' A
#
# COMPACT_ATOMS: atom_id res chain seq x y z
N CYS A 1 -11.82 12.08 7.58
CA CYS A 1 -10.44 11.79 7.12
C CYS A 1 -9.38 12.45 7.99
N LYS A 2 -9.25 13.79 8.02
CA LYS A 2 -8.14 14.45 8.76
C LYS A 2 -8.20 14.18 10.27
N TYR A 3 -9.36 14.41 10.89
CA TYR A 3 -9.58 14.14 12.31
C TYR A 3 -9.40 12.66 12.66
N ASP A 4 -9.99 11.77 11.87
CA ASP A 4 -9.85 10.31 12.09
C ASP A 4 -8.40 9.86 11.96
N THR A 5 -7.64 10.42 11.00
CA THR A 5 -6.21 10.13 10.85
C THR A 5 -5.43 10.57 12.08
N ILE A 6 -5.70 11.76 12.63
CA ILE A 6 -5.04 12.24 13.85
C ILE A 6 -5.39 11.33 15.04
N ALA A 7 -6.67 10.96 15.20
CA ALA A 7 -7.11 10.06 16.26
C ALA A 7 -6.42 8.69 16.17
N LEU A 8 -6.33 8.12 14.97
CA LEU A 8 -5.64 6.87 14.70
C LEU A 8 -4.14 6.97 15.00
N LEU A 9 -3.46 8.03 14.55
CA LEU A 9 -2.03 8.23 14.81
C LEU A 9 -1.74 8.36 16.31
N ASN A 10 -2.58 9.08 17.05
CA ASN A 10 -2.48 9.18 18.51
C ASN A 10 -2.70 7.83 19.19
N HIS A 11 -3.69 7.06 18.74
CA HIS A 11 -3.94 5.70 19.26
C HIS A 11 -2.75 4.77 19.00
N LEU A 12 -2.18 4.78 17.79
CA LEU A 12 -1.00 3.99 17.45
C LEU A 12 0.19 4.34 18.34
N GLY A 13 0.46 5.64 18.53
CA GLY A 13 1.54 6.10 19.41
C GLY A 13 1.34 5.68 20.87
N LYS A 14 0.11 5.77 21.39
CA LYS A 14 -0.23 5.32 22.75
C LYS A 14 0.02 3.81 22.96
N ASN A 15 -0.16 3.00 21.93
CA ASN A 15 0.10 1.56 21.97
C ASN A 15 1.55 1.18 21.59
N GLY A 16 2.46 2.15 21.46
CA GLY A 16 3.88 1.90 21.16
C GLY A 16 4.18 1.63 19.69
N HIS A 17 3.22 1.78 18.78
CA HIS A 17 3.44 1.64 17.35
C HIS A 17 4.09 2.90 16.75
N LYS A 18 4.94 2.70 15.74
CA LYS A 18 5.59 3.78 14.98
C LYS A 18 5.09 3.78 13.55
N VAL A 19 4.87 4.97 13.01
CA VAL A 19 4.53 5.18 11.60
C VAL A 19 5.72 5.74 10.84
N SER A 20 5.79 5.50 9.52
CA SER A 20 6.80 6.10 8.66
C SER A 20 6.26 7.40 8.05
N PRO A 21 6.77 8.59 8.42
CA PRO A 21 6.30 9.84 7.84
C PRO A 21 6.50 9.90 6.32
N ARG A 22 7.61 9.32 5.84
CA ARG A 22 7.96 9.28 4.41
C ARG A 22 7.00 8.43 3.57
N LYS A 23 6.35 7.42 4.17
CA LYS A 23 5.43 6.51 3.47
C LYS A 23 3.95 6.85 3.71
N LEU A 24 3.67 7.91 4.47
CA LEU A 24 2.30 8.30 4.82
C LEU A 24 1.59 8.90 3.59
N GLN A 25 0.41 8.37 3.27
CA GLN A 25 -0.46 8.87 2.19
C GLN A 25 -1.61 9.66 2.80
N TYR A 26 -1.32 10.88 3.26
CA TYR A 26 -2.23 11.66 4.11
C TYR A 26 -3.42 12.25 3.33
N CYS A 27 -4.63 11.72 3.60
CA CYS A 27 -5.90 12.19 3.04
C CYS A 27 -5.88 12.50 1.53
N GLN A 28 -5.25 11.64 0.75
CA GLN A 28 -5.22 11.71 -0.71
C GLN A 28 -6.50 11.11 -1.30
N LYS A 29 -6.93 11.59 -2.48
CA LYS A 29 -8.09 11.05 -3.21
C LYS A 29 -7.84 9.66 -3.79
N GLU A 30 -6.58 9.38 -4.09
CA GLU A 30 -6.09 8.10 -4.59
C GLU A 30 -4.89 7.66 -3.74
N VAL A 31 -4.84 6.39 -3.34
CA VAL A 31 -3.78 5.82 -2.48
C VAL A 31 -3.33 4.46 -2.98
N LYS A 32 -2.08 4.10 -2.68
CA LYS A 32 -1.52 2.77 -2.89
C LYS A 32 -1.70 1.91 -1.64
N TYR A 33 -2.29 0.72 -1.79
CA TYR A 33 -2.46 -0.24 -0.70
C TYR A 33 -2.34 -1.68 -1.22
N LEU A 34 -1.42 -2.47 -0.65
CA LEU A 34 -1.19 -3.88 -1.00
C LEU A 34 -1.02 -4.15 -2.52
N GLY A 35 -0.29 -3.27 -3.22
CA GLY A 35 -0.09 -3.39 -4.68
C GLY A 35 -1.31 -3.01 -5.52
N HIS A 36 -2.27 -2.32 -4.93
CA HIS A 36 -3.41 -1.72 -5.62
C HIS A 36 -3.38 -0.20 -5.53
N LEU A 37 -3.96 0.45 -6.53
CA LEU A 37 -4.28 1.86 -6.56
C LEU A 37 -5.79 2.00 -6.29
N ILE A 38 -6.15 2.69 -5.22
CA ILE A 38 -7.53 2.80 -4.72
C ILE A 38 -7.97 4.25 -4.81
N GLU A 39 -9.12 4.48 -5.43
CA GLU A 39 -9.80 5.76 -5.53
C GLU A 39 -11.31 5.59 -5.27
N LYS A 40 -12.09 6.66 -5.37
CA LYS A 40 -13.54 6.60 -5.11
C LYS A 40 -14.24 5.64 -6.08
N GLY A 41 -14.76 4.53 -5.55
CA GLY A 41 -15.53 3.54 -6.31
C GLY A 41 -14.71 2.66 -7.24
N SER A 42 -13.37 2.71 -7.17
CA SER A 42 -12.49 2.03 -8.13
C SER A 42 -11.25 1.47 -7.41
N ARG A 43 -10.78 0.31 -7.91
CA ARG A 43 -9.56 -0.36 -7.46
C ARG A 43 -8.84 -0.95 -8.65
N ARG A 44 -7.59 -0.54 -8.86
CA ARG A 44 -6.74 -0.96 -9.98
C ARG A 44 -5.49 -1.67 -9.47
N ILE A 45 -4.92 -2.58 -10.25
CA ILE A 45 -3.60 -3.16 -9.94
C ILE A 45 -2.55 -2.07 -10.16
N SER A 46 -1.63 -1.89 -9.21
CA SER A 46 -0.60 -0.86 -9.35
C SER A 46 0.38 -1.23 -10.48
N LYS A 47 0.94 -0.21 -11.14
CA LYS A 47 1.91 -0.42 -12.23
C LYS A 47 3.10 -1.25 -11.75
N GLU A 48 3.56 -1.02 -10.53
CA GLU A 48 4.69 -1.73 -9.94
C GLU A 48 4.41 -3.23 -9.83
N ARG A 49 3.18 -3.61 -9.44
CA ARG A 49 2.79 -5.02 -9.36
C ARG A 49 2.68 -5.66 -10.74
N ILE A 50 2.17 -4.94 -11.74
CA ILE A 50 2.15 -5.40 -13.13
C ILE A 50 3.58 -5.62 -13.65
N THR A 51 4.44 -4.61 -13.49
CA THR A 51 5.85 -4.67 -13.91
C THR A 51 6.60 -5.80 -13.21
N ALA A 52 6.39 -6.00 -11.90
CA ALA A 52 7.02 -7.10 -11.18
C ALA A 52 6.64 -8.47 -11.76
N VAL A 53 5.38 -8.66 -12.19
CA VAL A 53 4.95 -9.91 -12.81
C VAL A 53 5.51 -10.06 -14.22
N LEU A 54 5.47 -9.00 -15.04
CA LEU A 54 5.97 -9.05 -16.42
C LEU A 54 7.49 -9.24 -16.52
N GLN A 55 8.23 -8.79 -15.50
CA GLN A 55 9.69 -8.93 -15.44
C GLN A 55 10.15 -10.22 -14.76
N MET A 56 9.24 -11.08 -14.29
CA MET A 56 9.64 -12.38 -13.74
C MET A 56 10.23 -13.25 -14.84
N ASN A 57 11.39 -13.86 -14.55
CA ASN A 57 12.00 -14.84 -15.43
C ASN A 57 11.12 -16.09 -15.51
N PRO A 58 11.17 -16.84 -16.63
CA PRO A 58 10.52 -18.15 -16.70
C PRO A 58 10.95 -19.07 -15.56
N PRO A 59 10.04 -19.88 -15.00
CA PRO A 59 10.37 -20.80 -13.92
C PRO A 59 11.41 -21.82 -14.37
N ILE A 60 12.42 -22.07 -13.53
CA ILE A 60 13.52 -22.99 -13.84
C ILE A 60 13.36 -24.28 -13.03
N THR A 61 12.84 -24.18 -11.82
CA THR A 61 12.69 -25.30 -10.89
C THR A 61 11.22 -25.54 -10.56
N LYS A 62 10.92 -26.74 -10.02
CA LYS A 62 9.58 -27.07 -9.51
C LYS A 62 9.10 -26.16 -8.38
N ARG A 63 10.00 -25.40 -7.72
CA ARG A 63 9.63 -24.43 -6.67
C ARG A 63 9.18 -23.08 -7.25
N ASP A 64 9.52 -22.80 -8.51
CA ASP A 64 9.18 -21.55 -9.20
C ASP A 64 7.78 -21.61 -9.86
N VAL A 65 7.13 -22.78 -9.84
CA VAL A 65 5.82 -23.07 -10.42
C VAL A 65 4.76 -23.21 -9.34
#